data_AF-A0A2V9QJI8-F1
#
_entry.id   AF-A0A2V9QJI8-F1
#
_cell.length_a   1.000
_cell.length_b   1.000
_cell.length_c   1.000
_cell.angle_alpha   90.00
_cell.angle_beta   90.00
_cell.angle_gamma   90.00
#
_symmetry.space_group_name_H-M   'P 1'
#
loop_
_entity.id
_entity.type
_entity.pdbx_description
1 polymer ?
#
loop_
_entity_poly.entity_id
_entity_poly.type
_entity_poly.pdbx_seq_one_letter_code
_entity_poly.pdbx_strand_id
1 'polypeptide(L)'
;MKEYFQETQRLSQDDFLLLPGEEANIHYEGHWSLLLPRPIFWFMQRRPGEPFEEEMGLGKAYRTGSAADMFNLIEREGGLAWQAHPRTKGSTGYPDKTREAFYFRDPSWLGAGFKAMPSDYSSPRLGERALNLLDDMNNWGLRKFLVGEVDVFKMDHTHELYGHMNVNYLRLDRTPVFPDWSAVIEALKSGDYFVTTGEILIRDFKLNGVTSGGMAKLPAEDEVLVEAEVEWTFPISFYELIWGDGATTHRKIVQTIETGQFGRQRFQMKEKLPGARWARFAVWDVAANGAFTQPVRLGW
;
A
#
# COMPACT_ATOMS: atom_id res chain seq x y z
N MET A 1 -14.98 -10.59 -18.54
CA MET A 1 -15.02 -11.25 -17.22
C MET A 1 -14.59 -12.71 -17.26
N LYS A 2 -15.28 -13.64 -17.95
CA LYS A 2 -14.82 -15.06 -18.00
C LYS A 2 -13.41 -15.22 -18.59
N GLU A 3 -13.21 -14.68 -19.80
CA GLU A 3 -11.91 -14.75 -20.50
C GLU A 3 -10.79 -14.08 -19.69
N TYR A 4 -11.11 -13.00 -18.96
CA TYR A 4 -10.17 -12.33 -18.08
C TYR A 4 -9.59 -13.27 -17.01
N PHE A 5 -10.43 -14.03 -16.31
CA PHE A 5 -9.97 -15.00 -15.32
C PHE A 5 -9.31 -16.24 -15.93
N GLN A 6 -9.70 -16.63 -17.15
CA GLN A 6 -9.05 -17.73 -17.86
C GLN A 6 -7.63 -17.36 -18.28
N GLU A 7 -7.41 -16.12 -18.73
CA GLU A 7 -6.08 -15.64 -19.09
C GLU A 7 -5.20 -15.45 -17.86
N THR A 8 -5.73 -14.96 -16.73
CA THR A 8 -4.94 -14.91 -15.48
C THR A 8 -4.56 -16.30 -15.00
N GLN A 9 -5.47 -17.28 -15.07
CA GLN A 9 -5.16 -18.68 -14.77
C GLN A 9 -4.08 -19.24 -15.72
N ARG A 10 -4.22 -19.02 -17.04
CA ARG A 10 -3.30 -19.54 -18.06
C ARG A 10 -1.88 -19.01 -17.90
N LEU A 11 -1.74 -17.76 -17.45
CA LEU A 11 -0.45 -17.10 -17.24
C LEU A 11 0.13 -17.36 -15.85
N SER A 12 -0.63 -17.95 -14.93
CA SER A 12 -0.14 -18.33 -13.61
C SER A 12 0.62 -19.66 -13.67
N GLN A 13 1.79 -19.71 -13.04
CA GLN A 13 2.70 -20.85 -12.93
C GLN A 13 3.01 -21.12 -11.45
N ASP A 14 3.81 -22.15 -11.16
CA ASP A 14 4.11 -22.56 -9.77
C ASP A 14 4.87 -21.48 -8.96
N ASP A 15 5.65 -20.65 -9.64
CA ASP A 15 6.47 -19.57 -9.05
C ASP A 15 5.99 -18.15 -9.42
N PHE A 16 4.90 -18.04 -10.19
CA PHE A 16 4.36 -16.77 -10.66
C PHE A 16 2.84 -16.78 -10.65
N LEU A 17 2.22 -15.87 -9.92
CA LEU A 17 0.77 -15.72 -9.90
C LEU A 17 0.36 -14.38 -10.52
N LEU A 18 -0.43 -14.43 -11.59
CA LEU A 18 -1.03 -13.24 -12.18
C LEU A 18 -2.38 -12.96 -11.53
N LEU A 19 -2.48 -11.84 -10.82
CA LEU A 19 -3.69 -11.44 -10.10
C LEU A 19 -4.60 -10.56 -10.96
N PRO A 20 -5.90 -10.87 -11.07
CA PRO A 20 -6.86 -9.94 -11.62
C PRO A 20 -7.16 -8.82 -10.60
N GLY A 21 -7.02 -7.57 -11.03
CA GLY A 21 -7.41 -6.36 -10.30
C GLY A 21 -7.97 -5.33 -11.26
N GLU A 22 -8.82 -4.45 -10.74
CA GLU A 22 -9.54 -3.45 -11.55
C GLU A 22 -9.22 -2.04 -11.05
N GLU A 23 -9.12 -1.07 -11.96
CA GLU A 23 -9.24 0.35 -11.62
C GLU A 23 -10.60 0.84 -12.09
N ALA A 24 -11.34 1.47 -11.20
CA ALA A 24 -12.68 1.98 -11.45
C ALA A 24 -12.76 3.47 -11.12
N ASN A 25 -13.72 4.13 -11.76
CA ASN A 25 -14.04 5.55 -11.57
C ASN A 25 -15.56 5.77 -11.40
N ILE A 26 -16.23 4.74 -10.87
CA ILE A 26 -17.66 4.71 -10.62
C ILE A 26 -17.92 4.46 -9.13
N HIS A 27 -19.14 4.81 -8.69
CA HIS A 27 -19.69 4.58 -7.35
C HIS A 27 -18.99 5.32 -6.19
N TYR A 28 -17.66 5.32 -6.17
CA TYR A 28 -16.83 6.18 -5.32
C TYR A 28 -16.28 7.35 -6.12
N GLU A 29 -15.58 8.25 -5.43
CA GLU A 29 -14.98 9.45 -6.01
C GLU A 29 -13.51 9.25 -6.40
N GLY A 30 -13.09 9.97 -7.44
CA GLY A 30 -11.77 9.81 -8.04
C GLY A 30 -11.59 8.43 -8.69
N HIS A 31 -10.34 8.04 -8.94
CA HIS A 31 -10.03 6.69 -9.39
C HIS A 31 -9.61 5.82 -8.22
N TRP A 32 -10.04 4.58 -8.22
CA TRP A 32 -9.76 3.65 -7.14
C TRP A 32 -9.53 2.26 -7.70
N SER A 33 -8.68 1.49 -7.02
CA SER A 33 -8.36 0.12 -7.41
C SER A 33 -9.12 -0.86 -6.52
N LEU A 34 -9.41 -2.03 -7.08
CA LEU A 34 -10.09 -3.15 -6.45
C LEU A 34 -9.25 -4.41 -6.56
N LEU A 35 -9.05 -5.09 -5.45
CA LEU A 35 -8.52 -6.44 -5.40
C LEU A 35 -9.46 -7.33 -4.57
N LEU A 36 -10.04 -8.34 -5.20
CA LEU A 36 -10.86 -9.36 -4.55
C LEU A 36 -10.00 -10.61 -4.33
N PRO A 37 -10.24 -11.48 -3.33
CA PRO A 37 -9.30 -12.55 -2.95
C PRO A 37 -9.27 -13.77 -3.89
N ARG A 38 -10.17 -13.79 -4.88
CA ARG A 38 -10.37 -14.87 -5.84
C ARG A 38 -11.16 -14.35 -7.05
N PRO A 39 -11.32 -15.14 -8.14
CA PRO A 39 -12.17 -14.76 -9.26
C PRO A 39 -13.63 -14.54 -8.80
N ILE A 40 -14.10 -13.30 -8.84
CA ILE A 40 -15.46 -12.91 -8.49
C ILE A 40 -16.03 -12.06 -9.61
N PHE A 41 -17.24 -12.43 -10.05
CA PHE A 41 -17.92 -11.70 -11.10
C PHE A 41 -18.64 -10.50 -10.52
N TRP A 42 -18.47 -9.33 -11.12
CA TRP A 42 -19.23 -8.16 -10.78
C TRP A 42 -19.53 -7.30 -12.01
N PHE A 43 -20.60 -6.52 -11.94
CA PHE A 43 -21.04 -5.60 -12.98
C PHE A 43 -21.17 -4.21 -12.39
N MET A 44 -20.62 -3.24 -13.10
CA MET A 44 -20.59 -1.81 -12.78
C MET A 44 -21.97 -1.11 -12.82
N GLN A 45 -23.05 -1.85 -13.06
CA GLN A 45 -24.39 -1.32 -13.18
C GLN A 45 -25.41 -2.30 -12.58
N ARG A 46 -26.33 -1.75 -11.78
CA ARG A 46 -27.53 -2.41 -11.28
C ARG A 46 -28.76 -1.59 -11.64
N ARG A 47 -29.62 -2.11 -12.49
CA ARG A 47 -30.88 -1.48 -12.91
C ARG A 47 -31.98 -1.73 -11.87
N PRO A 48 -33.05 -0.90 -11.84
CA PRO A 48 -34.21 -1.16 -11.01
C PRO A 48 -34.77 -2.57 -11.22
N GLY A 49 -34.97 -3.33 -10.14
CA GLY A 49 -35.47 -4.70 -10.17
C GLY A 49 -34.39 -5.78 -10.35
N GLU A 50 -33.13 -5.42 -10.65
CA GLU A 50 -32.03 -6.40 -10.69
C GLU A 50 -31.55 -6.74 -9.27
N PRO A 51 -31.27 -8.02 -8.98
CA PRO A 51 -30.73 -8.42 -7.69
C PRO A 51 -29.29 -7.87 -7.53
N PHE A 52 -28.88 -7.69 -6.27
CA PHE A 52 -27.51 -7.35 -5.94
C PHE A 52 -26.55 -8.52 -6.21
N GLU A 53 -27.00 -9.74 -5.90
CA GLU A 53 -26.25 -10.98 -5.99
C GLU A 53 -27.09 -12.00 -6.78
N GLU A 54 -26.46 -12.68 -7.73
CA GLU A 54 -27.08 -13.75 -8.51
C GLU A 54 -26.10 -14.91 -8.72
N GLU A 55 -26.60 -16.14 -8.73
CA GLU A 55 -25.81 -17.31 -9.12
C GLU A 55 -25.76 -17.40 -10.65
N MET A 56 -24.56 -17.44 -11.20
CA MET A 56 -24.30 -17.65 -12.62
C MET A 56 -23.58 -18.98 -12.84
N GLY A 57 -23.54 -19.46 -14.08
CA GLY A 57 -22.85 -20.72 -14.41
C GLY A 57 -21.34 -20.76 -14.09
N LEU A 58 -20.74 -19.63 -13.69
CA LEU A 58 -19.34 -19.48 -13.29
C LEU A 58 -19.18 -19.17 -11.78
N GLY A 59 -20.26 -19.26 -11.00
CA GLY A 59 -20.32 -18.88 -9.59
C GLY A 59 -21.10 -17.59 -9.37
N LYS A 60 -20.97 -17.04 -8.16
CA LYS A 60 -21.63 -15.81 -7.73
C LYS A 60 -21.22 -14.61 -8.57
N ALA A 61 -22.20 -13.80 -8.94
CA ALA A 61 -22.01 -12.51 -9.58
C ALA A 61 -22.72 -11.39 -8.81
N TYR A 62 -22.09 -10.23 -8.78
CA TYR A 62 -22.59 -9.05 -8.09
C TYR A 62 -22.93 -7.91 -9.06
N ARG A 63 -23.98 -7.14 -8.79
CA ARG A 63 -24.34 -5.94 -9.56
C ARG A 63 -24.28 -4.74 -8.64
N THR A 64 -23.42 -3.78 -8.95
CA THR A 64 -23.25 -2.57 -8.14
C THR A 64 -23.94 -1.39 -8.83
N GLY A 65 -24.78 -0.66 -8.08
CA GLY A 65 -25.42 0.56 -8.55
C GLY A 65 -25.05 1.79 -7.73
N SER A 66 -24.31 1.61 -6.64
CA SER A 66 -24.03 2.65 -5.65
C SER A 66 -22.75 2.34 -4.86
N ALA A 67 -22.24 3.35 -4.13
CA ALA A 67 -21.15 3.19 -3.17
C ALA A 67 -21.46 2.09 -2.12
N ALA A 68 -22.73 1.97 -1.70
CA ALA A 68 -23.17 1.00 -0.71
C ALA A 68 -23.17 -0.43 -1.27
N ASP A 69 -23.62 -0.62 -2.52
CA ASP A 69 -23.52 -1.94 -3.17
C ASP A 69 -22.06 -2.36 -3.34
N MET A 70 -21.19 -1.43 -3.78
CA MET A 70 -19.77 -1.72 -3.96
C MET A 70 -19.09 -2.07 -2.64
N PHE A 71 -19.43 -1.35 -1.57
CA PHE A 71 -18.92 -1.63 -0.23
C PHE A 71 -19.38 -3.01 0.27
N ASN A 72 -20.66 -3.34 0.07
CA ASN A 72 -21.22 -4.65 0.45
C ASN A 72 -20.56 -5.81 -0.32
N LEU A 73 -20.20 -5.61 -1.60
CA LEU A 73 -19.41 -6.58 -2.36
C LEU A 73 -18.03 -6.79 -1.73
N ILE A 74 -17.31 -5.70 -1.48
CA ILE A 74 -15.97 -5.76 -0.89
C ILE A 74 -16.01 -6.44 0.48
N GLU A 75 -16.96 -6.08 1.35
CA GLU A 75 -17.11 -6.68 2.67
C GLU A 75 -17.44 -8.18 2.61
N ARG A 76 -18.42 -8.58 1.79
CA ARG A 76 -18.87 -9.99 1.72
C ARG A 76 -17.78 -10.92 1.22
N GLU A 77 -17.02 -10.47 0.23
CA GLU A 77 -15.98 -11.28 -0.38
C GLU A 77 -14.63 -11.12 0.30
N GLY A 78 -14.49 -10.20 1.26
CA GLY A 78 -13.20 -9.94 1.91
C GLY A 78 -12.18 -9.33 0.95
N GLY A 79 -12.62 -8.38 0.11
CA GLY A 79 -11.75 -7.64 -0.81
C GLY A 79 -11.07 -6.43 -0.16
N LEU A 80 -10.29 -5.73 -0.98
CA LEU A 80 -9.69 -4.43 -0.67
C LEU A 80 -9.92 -3.43 -1.79
N ALA A 81 -10.13 -2.18 -1.41
CA ALA A 81 -10.08 -1.04 -2.31
C ALA A 81 -9.10 0.03 -1.80
N TRP A 82 -8.56 0.84 -2.71
CA TRP A 82 -7.74 2.00 -2.34
C TRP A 82 -7.84 3.10 -3.40
N GLN A 83 -7.54 4.34 -3.01
CA GLN A 83 -7.49 5.45 -3.95
C GLN A 83 -6.29 5.26 -4.90
N ALA A 84 -6.52 5.17 -6.21
CA ALA A 84 -5.45 5.15 -7.21
C ALA A 84 -4.88 6.56 -7.42
N HIS A 85 -3.56 6.64 -7.64
CA HIS A 85 -2.78 7.85 -7.94
C HIS A 85 -3.25 9.10 -7.19
N PRO A 86 -3.28 9.05 -5.85
CA PRO A 86 -3.98 10.02 -5.01
C PRO A 86 -3.45 11.44 -5.20
N ARG A 87 -4.34 12.42 -5.04
CA ARG A 87 -4.04 13.86 -5.21
C ARG A 87 -3.47 14.21 -6.60
N THR A 88 -3.67 13.38 -7.60
CA THR A 88 -3.27 13.62 -8.99
C THR A 88 -4.33 13.12 -9.98
N LYS A 89 -4.19 13.48 -11.27
CA LYS A 89 -5.05 13.00 -12.36
C LYS A 89 -6.55 13.03 -11.98
N GLY A 90 -7.27 11.93 -12.21
CA GLY A 90 -8.68 11.75 -11.86
C GLY A 90 -8.95 11.73 -10.35
N SER A 91 -7.93 11.53 -9.52
CA SER A 91 -8.00 11.55 -8.06
C SER A 91 -7.57 12.88 -7.44
N THR A 92 -7.59 13.98 -8.19
CA THR A 92 -7.25 15.32 -7.68
C THR A 92 -8.21 15.73 -6.56
N GLY A 93 -7.67 16.01 -5.36
CA GLY A 93 -8.44 16.33 -4.16
C GLY A 93 -9.00 15.11 -3.40
N TYR A 94 -8.67 13.89 -3.84
CA TYR A 94 -9.03 12.64 -3.17
C TYR A 94 -7.77 11.92 -2.67
N PRO A 95 -7.84 11.23 -1.51
CA PRO A 95 -9.05 10.95 -0.72
C PRO A 95 -9.42 12.03 0.31
N ASP A 96 -8.79 13.20 0.30
CA ASP A 96 -9.06 14.28 1.28
C ASP A 96 -10.56 14.63 1.41
N LYS A 97 -11.27 14.74 0.28
CA LYS A 97 -12.72 15.02 0.25
C LYS A 97 -13.60 13.86 0.73
N THR A 98 -13.09 12.63 0.69
CA THR A 98 -13.82 11.40 1.03
C THR A 98 -13.38 10.78 2.35
N ARG A 99 -12.47 11.44 3.09
CA ARG A 99 -11.90 10.92 4.34
C ARG A 99 -12.92 10.56 5.43
N GLU A 100 -14.09 11.20 5.38
CA GLU A 100 -15.19 10.98 6.33
C GLU A 100 -16.21 9.93 5.85
N ALA A 101 -16.12 9.49 4.58
CA ALA A 101 -17.06 8.54 3.99
C ALA A 101 -17.00 7.18 4.68
N PHE A 102 -18.14 6.50 4.77
CA PHE A 102 -18.26 5.21 5.48
C PHE A 102 -17.28 4.16 4.94
N TYR A 103 -17.15 4.06 3.61
CA TYR A 103 -16.23 3.12 2.97
C TYR A 103 -14.77 3.49 3.25
N PHE A 104 -14.41 4.78 3.24
CA PHE A 104 -13.03 5.20 3.48
C PHE A 104 -12.59 4.91 4.91
N ARG A 105 -13.49 5.03 5.89
CA ARG A 105 -13.18 4.74 7.29
C ARG A 105 -13.01 3.25 7.57
N ASP A 106 -13.63 2.40 6.76
CA ASP A 106 -13.59 0.96 6.93
C ASP A 106 -12.20 0.36 6.64
N PRO A 107 -11.76 -0.70 7.35
CA PRO A 107 -10.50 -1.39 7.05
C PRO A 107 -10.41 -2.02 5.66
N SER A 108 -11.53 -2.27 4.99
CA SER A 108 -11.55 -2.77 3.61
C SER A 108 -11.13 -1.69 2.58
N TRP A 109 -11.16 -0.41 2.96
CA TRP A 109 -10.46 0.64 2.23
C TRP A 109 -9.03 0.78 2.76
N LEU A 110 -8.07 0.22 2.04
CA LEU A 110 -6.68 0.10 2.49
C LEU A 110 -6.00 1.47 2.71
N GLY A 111 -6.32 2.45 1.85
CA GLY A 111 -5.68 3.76 1.85
C GLY A 111 -5.55 4.30 0.43
N ALA A 112 -4.32 4.34 -0.09
CA ALA A 112 -4.05 4.88 -1.41
C ALA A 112 -2.85 4.22 -2.12
N GLY A 113 -2.69 4.52 -3.40
CA GLY A 113 -1.55 4.12 -4.22
C GLY A 113 -0.31 4.99 -3.96
N PHE A 114 0.86 4.36 -4.03
CA PHE A 114 2.17 5.00 -4.12
C PHE A 114 2.72 4.79 -5.52
N LYS A 115 3.03 5.91 -6.18
CA LYS A 115 3.85 5.92 -7.38
C LYS A 115 4.88 7.02 -7.21
N ALA A 116 6.13 6.74 -7.58
CA ALA A 116 7.20 7.72 -7.71
C ALA A 116 6.93 8.71 -8.88
N MET A 117 5.78 9.37 -8.86
CA MET A 117 5.42 10.40 -9.83
C MET A 117 6.36 11.59 -9.64
N PRO A 118 6.94 12.13 -10.73
CA PRO A 118 7.82 13.29 -10.63
C PRO A 118 7.11 14.43 -9.91
N SER A 119 7.66 14.85 -8.78
CA SER A 119 7.30 16.10 -8.14
C SER A 119 8.47 16.58 -7.30
N ASP A 120 8.73 17.88 -7.40
CA ASP A 120 9.73 18.64 -6.67
C ASP A 120 11.13 17.98 -6.58
N TYR A 121 12.01 18.31 -7.53
CA TYR A 121 13.42 17.88 -7.52
C TYR A 121 14.24 18.45 -6.35
N SER A 122 13.69 19.37 -5.54
CA SER A 122 14.33 19.79 -4.29
C SER A 122 14.07 18.81 -3.14
N SER A 123 13.09 17.92 -3.29
CA SER A 123 12.83 16.86 -2.33
C SER A 123 13.81 15.71 -2.52
N PRO A 124 14.43 15.21 -1.44
CA PRO A 124 15.29 14.03 -1.52
C PRO A 124 14.49 12.71 -1.52
N ARG A 125 13.15 12.77 -1.69
CA ARG A 125 12.24 11.62 -1.61
C ARG A 125 11.44 11.48 -2.91
N LEU A 126 11.55 10.34 -3.58
CA LEU A 126 10.61 10.01 -4.65
C LEU A 126 9.20 9.74 -4.08
N GLY A 127 8.18 10.31 -4.73
CA GLY A 127 6.78 10.09 -4.36
C GLY A 127 6.31 10.83 -3.09
N GLU A 128 6.95 11.94 -2.71
CA GLU A 128 6.65 12.70 -1.47
C GLU A 128 5.15 13.05 -1.32
N ARG A 129 4.44 13.32 -2.42
CA ARG A 129 2.99 13.57 -2.38
C ARG A 129 2.19 12.43 -1.73
N ALA A 130 2.49 11.18 -2.11
CA ALA A 130 1.82 10.00 -1.57
C ALA A 130 2.28 9.72 -0.14
N LEU A 131 3.56 9.93 0.18
CA LEU A 131 4.09 9.80 1.54
C LEU A 131 3.45 10.78 2.51
N ASN A 132 3.28 12.04 2.11
CA ASN A 132 2.57 13.02 2.91
C ASN A 132 1.10 12.61 3.13
N LEU A 133 0.45 12.03 2.11
CA LEU A 133 -0.91 11.49 2.29
C LEU A 133 -0.94 10.31 3.27
N LEU A 134 0.05 9.40 3.26
CA LEU A 134 0.14 8.32 4.24
C LEU A 134 0.17 8.88 5.66
N ASP A 135 0.99 9.90 5.87
CA ASP A 135 1.12 10.59 7.16
C ASP A 135 -0.20 11.28 7.55
N ASP A 136 -0.83 11.99 6.61
CA ASP A 136 -2.12 12.66 6.82
C ASP A 136 -3.22 11.65 7.20
N MET A 137 -3.37 10.56 6.45
CA MET A 137 -4.39 9.54 6.70
C MET A 137 -4.26 8.93 8.11
N ASN A 138 -3.03 8.75 8.59
CA ASN A 138 -2.79 8.22 9.93
C ASN A 138 -2.98 9.27 11.03
N ASN A 139 -2.73 10.55 10.73
CA ASN A 139 -3.09 11.67 11.60
C ASN A 139 -4.60 11.92 11.66
N TRP A 140 -5.38 11.57 10.63
CA TRP A 140 -6.85 11.56 10.71
C TRP A 140 -7.39 10.49 11.68
N GLY A 141 -6.50 9.75 12.36
CA GLY A 141 -6.85 8.73 13.34
C GLY A 141 -7.16 7.37 12.73
N LEU A 142 -7.00 7.22 11.42
CA LEU A 142 -7.26 5.99 10.70
C LEU A 142 -6.00 5.13 10.60
N ARG A 143 -6.18 3.82 10.40
CA ARG A 143 -5.09 2.90 10.07
C ARG A 143 -5.13 2.65 8.57
N LYS A 144 -4.33 3.41 7.82
CA LYS A 144 -4.29 3.38 6.35
C LYS A 144 -2.86 3.22 5.85
N PHE A 145 -2.74 2.60 4.69
CA PHE A 145 -1.49 2.15 4.08
C PHE A 145 -1.36 2.61 2.64
N LEU A 146 -0.14 2.53 2.12
CA LEU A 146 0.14 2.73 0.70
C LEU A 146 0.47 1.43 -0.01
N VAL A 147 -0.01 1.26 -1.24
CA VAL A 147 0.38 0.17 -2.13
C VAL A 147 1.18 0.71 -3.30
N GLY A 148 2.36 0.15 -3.56
CA GLY A 148 3.14 0.46 -4.75
C GLY A 148 2.34 0.12 -6.02
N GLU A 149 2.17 1.10 -6.90
CA GLU A 149 1.45 0.96 -8.16
C GLU A 149 2.21 1.66 -9.29
N VAL A 150 1.93 1.29 -10.53
CA VAL A 150 2.67 1.81 -11.69
C VAL A 150 1.76 2.45 -12.72
N ASP A 151 0.49 2.06 -12.82
CA ASP A 151 -0.47 2.66 -13.77
C ASP A 151 0.09 2.64 -15.22
N VAL A 152 0.38 1.43 -15.70
CA VAL A 152 0.92 1.16 -17.04
C VAL A 152 -0.23 1.00 -18.03
N PHE A 153 -0.17 1.73 -19.16
CA PHE A 153 -1.24 1.75 -20.16
C PHE A 153 -0.97 0.85 -21.36
N LYS A 154 0.26 0.86 -21.88
CA LYS A 154 0.64 0.11 -23.07
C LYS A 154 1.91 -0.68 -22.80
N MET A 155 1.88 -1.94 -23.25
CA MET A 155 2.99 -2.87 -23.15
C MET A 155 3.24 -3.52 -24.50
N ASP A 156 4.49 -3.45 -24.94
CA ASP A 156 5.03 -4.31 -25.98
C ASP A 156 6.51 -4.61 -25.68
N HIS A 157 7.12 -5.44 -26.51
CA HIS A 157 8.50 -5.92 -26.35
C HIS A 157 9.58 -4.82 -26.42
N THR A 158 9.22 -3.57 -26.73
CA THR A 158 10.16 -2.44 -26.79
C THR A 158 10.17 -1.57 -25.51
N HIS A 159 9.23 -1.81 -24.58
CA HIS A 159 9.12 -1.02 -23.36
C HIS A 159 10.06 -1.57 -22.27
N GLU A 160 10.90 -0.71 -21.71
CA GLU A 160 11.62 -0.98 -20.45
C GLU A 160 10.64 -0.74 -19.30
N LEU A 161 10.52 -1.70 -18.38
CA LEU A 161 9.59 -1.61 -17.26
C LEU A 161 10.26 -1.56 -15.90
N TYR A 162 11.39 -2.23 -15.72
CA TYR A 162 11.93 -2.48 -14.40
C TYR A 162 12.27 -1.17 -13.68
N GLY A 163 12.81 -0.18 -14.38
CA GLY A 163 13.17 1.12 -13.79
C GLY A 163 11.96 2.00 -13.43
N HIS A 164 10.74 1.59 -13.77
CA HIS A 164 9.51 2.35 -13.52
C HIS A 164 8.57 1.64 -12.54
N MET A 165 8.91 0.42 -12.10
CA MET A 165 8.06 -0.38 -11.24
C MET A 165 8.20 0.03 -9.78
N ASN A 166 7.07 0.28 -9.11
CA ASN A 166 7.01 0.36 -7.65
C ASN A 166 6.62 -1.03 -7.14
N VAL A 167 7.41 -1.59 -6.23
CA VAL A 167 7.30 -2.98 -5.81
C VAL A 167 6.76 -3.03 -4.38
N ASN A 168 5.85 -3.98 -4.14
CA ASN A 168 5.40 -4.35 -2.81
C ASN A 168 6.08 -5.66 -2.42
N TYR A 169 6.78 -5.68 -1.28
CA TYR A 169 7.33 -6.90 -0.71
C TYR A 169 6.46 -7.36 0.45
N LEU A 170 5.64 -8.38 0.22
CA LEU A 170 4.67 -8.90 1.18
C LEU A 170 5.28 -10.04 1.99
N ARG A 171 5.05 -10.06 3.30
CA ARG A 171 5.38 -11.23 4.13
C ARG A 171 4.28 -12.28 3.95
N LEU A 172 4.64 -13.40 3.33
CA LEU A 172 3.76 -14.53 3.08
C LEU A 172 4.46 -15.83 3.48
N ASP A 173 3.72 -16.81 3.98
CA ASP A 173 4.28 -18.13 4.29
C ASP A 173 4.70 -18.89 3.03
N ARG A 174 3.98 -18.66 1.92
CA ARG A 174 4.23 -19.24 0.59
C ARG A 174 3.60 -18.37 -0.50
N THR A 175 4.06 -18.52 -1.73
CA THR A 175 3.38 -17.95 -2.91
C THR A 175 1.95 -18.53 -3.01
N PRO A 176 0.91 -17.70 -3.10
CA PRO A 176 -0.45 -18.18 -3.33
C PRO A 176 -0.58 -18.79 -4.73
N VAL A 177 -1.65 -19.55 -4.96
CA VAL A 177 -1.90 -20.24 -6.23
C VAL A 177 -3.34 -19.99 -6.68
N PHE A 178 -3.54 -19.84 -7.99
CA PHE A 178 -4.88 -19.67 -8.54
C PHE A 178 -5.80 -20.84 -8.11
N PRO A 179 -7.06 -20.60 -7.70
CA PRO A 179 -7.80 -19.33 -7.74
C PRO A 179 -7.79 -18.53 -6.42
N ASP A 180 -6.91 -18.84 -5.46
CA ASP A 180 -6.94 -18.25 -4.11
C ASP A 180 -5.68 -17.45 -3.80
N TRP A 181 -5.85 -16.16 -3.61
CA TRP A 181 -4.82 -15.23 -3.16
C TRP A 181 -5.29 -14.38 -1.98
N SER A 182 -6.19 -14.92 -1.16
CA SER A 182 -6.61 -14.30 0.10
C SER A 182 -5.43 -13.94 1.00
N ALA A 183 -4.34 -14.71 1.00
CA ALA A 183 -3.12 -14.39 1.74
C ALA A 183 -2.49 -13.04 1.33
N VAL A 184 -2.61 -12.63 0.05
CA VAL A 184 -2.16 -11.31 -0.42
C VAL A 184 -3.03 -10.21 0.18
N ILE A 185 -4.35 -10.41 0.17
CA ILE A 185 -5.30 -9.47 0.80
C ILE A 185 -4.98 -9.29 2.28
N GLU A 186 -4.76 -10.38 3.03
CA GLU A 186 -4.48 -10.31 4.45
C GLU A 186 -3.14 -9.63 4.76
N ALA A 187 -2.09 -9.88 3.98
CA ALA A 187 -0.81 -9.18 4.13
C ALA A 187 -0.94 -7.67 3.86
N LEU A 188 -1.68 -7.27 2.83
CA LEU A 188 -1.95 -5.86 2.54
C LEU A 188 -2.79 -5.21 3.65
N LYS A 189 -3.90 -5.84 4.05
CA LYS A 189 -4.81 -5.35 5.10
C LYS A 189 -4.13 -5.23 6.46
N SER A 190 -3.20 -6.13 6.76
CA SER A 190 -2.40 -6.09 7.99
C SER A 190 -1.21 -5.14 7.91
N GLY A 191 -0.81 -4.66 6.73
CA GLY A 191 0.35 -3.78 6.59
C GLY A 191 1.69 -4.51 6.70
N ASP A 192 1.69 -5.85 6.64
CA ASP A 192 2.87 -6.71 6.76
C ASP A 192 3.63 -6.80 5.42
N TYR A 193 4.01 -5.62 4.94
CA TYR A 193 4.75 -5.42 3.72
C TYR A 193 5.49 -4.08 3.76
N PHE A 194 6.44 -3.90 2.85
CA PHE A 194 7.04 -2.60 2.57
C PHE A 194 6.94 -2.29 1.07
N VAL A 195 7.04 -1.01 0.74
CA VAL A 195 7.05 -0.53 -0.64
C VAL A 195 8.45 -0.04 -0.98
N THR A 196 8.92 -0.31 -2.19
CA THR A 196 10.23 0.14 -2.68
C THR A 196 10.17 0.53 -4.16
N THR A 197 11.06 1.41 -4.59
CA THR A 197 11.32 1.67 -6.02
C THR A 197 12.16 0.56 -6.66
N GLY A 198 12.74 -0.35 -5.87
CA GLY A 198 13.44 -1.56 -6.32
C GLY A 198 14.89 -1.66 -5.86
N GLU A 199 15.57 -0.53 -5.66
CA GLU A 199 17.01 -0.47 -5.37
C GLU A 199 17.37 -0.74 -3.91
N ILE A 200 16.37 -0.65 -3.02
CA ILE A 200 16.52 -0.83 -1.57
C ILE A 200 15.51 -1.86 -1.06
N LEU A 201 15.99 -2.79 -0.23
CA LEU A 201 15.19 -3.81 0.44
C LEU A 201 15.26 -3.62 1.95
N ILE A 202 14.09 -3.64 2.60
CA ILE A 202 13.98 -3.72 4.06
C ILE A 202 13.80 -5.20 4.42
N ARG A 203 14.90 -5.89 4.70
CA ARG A 203 14.93 -7.34 4.98
C ARG A 203 14.26 -7.70 6.30
N ASP A 204 14.43 -6.84 7.30
CA ASP A 204 13.79 -6.95 8.61
C ASP A 204 13.50 -5.55 9.15
N PHE A 205 12.38 -5.39 9.84
CA PHE A 205 12.02 -4.13 10.51
C PHE A 205 11.25 -4.42 11.78
N LYS A 206 11.64 -3.73 12.86
CA LYS A 206 10.97 -3.77 14.15
C LYS A 206 10.89 -2.38 14.77
N LEU A 207 9.73 -2.05 15.31
CA LEU A 207 9.50 -0.95 16.22
C LEU A 207 9.00 -1.52 17.54
N ASN A 208 9.79 -1.41 18.60
CA ASN A 208 9.54 -2.07 19.88
C ASN A 208 9.22 -3.57 19.73
N GLY A 209 9.93 -4.25 18.83
CA GLY A 209 9.75 -5.68 18.54
C GLY A 209 8.58 -6.02 17.60
N VAL A 210 7.79 -5.02 17.18
CA VAL A 210 6.62 -5.19 16.29
C VAL A 210 6.98 -4.87 14.85
N THR A 211 6.46 -5.64 13.90
CA THR A 211 6.71 -5.48 12.45
C THR A 211 5.84 -4.38 11.83
N SER A 212 6.10 -4.10 10.54
CA SER A 212 5.32 -3.15 9.72
C SER A 212 3.81 -3.38 9.85
N GLY A 213 3.04 -2.30 9.93
CA GLY A 213 1.58 -2.35 10.07
C GLY A 213 1.07 -2.76 11.46
N GLY A 214 1.93 -3.27 12.34
CA GLY A 214 1.51 -3.81 13.64
C GLY A 214 1.07 -2.77 14.67
N MET A 215 0.85 -3.23 15.90
CA MET A 215 0.49 -2.40 17.05
C MET A 215 1.54 -2.58 18.14
N ALA A 216 2.21 -1.50 18.53
CA ALA A 216 3.19 -1.48 19.59
C ALA A 216 2.71 -0.67 20.79
N LYS A 217 3.05 -1.15 21.98
CA LYS A 217 2.88 -0.38 23.21
C LYS A 217 3.93 0.72 23.24
N LEU A 218 3.50 1.92 23.60
CA LEU A 218 4.41 3.02 23.88
C LEU A 218 4.93 2.84 25.32
N PRO A 219 6.25 2.69 25.54
CA PRO A 219 6.79 2.54 26.89
C PRO A 219 6.54 3.79 27.73
N ALA A 220 6.64 3.68 29.06
CA ALA A 220 6.33 4.77 29.99
C ALA A 220 7.16 6.05 29.80
N GLU A 221 8.30 5.97 29.11
CA GLU A 221 9.16 7.13 28.79
C GLU A 221 8.96 7.67 27.36
N ASP A 222 7.95 7.17 26.64
CA ASP A 222 7.69 7.43 25.23
C ASP A 222 8.90 7.14 24.30
N GLU A 223 9.89 6.39 24.77
CA GLU A 223 11.05 5.99 23.99
C GLU A 223 10.74 4.72 23.19
N VAL A 224 11.07 4.72 21.90
CA VAL A 224 10.99 3.54 21.05
C VAL A 224 12.37 3.08 20.61
N LEU A 225 12.51 1.77 20.44
CA LEU A 225 13.62 1.15 19.73
C LEU A 225 13.18 0.81 18.31
N VAL A 226 13.89 1.32 17.32
CA VAL A 226 13.71 0.97 15.91
C VAL A 226 14.93 0.22 15.42
N GLU A 227 14.69 -0.92 14.77
CA GLU A 227 15.69 -1.77 14.15
C GLU A 227 15.27 -2.05 12.72
N ALA A 228 16.19 -1.85 11.77
CA ALA A 228 15.95 -2.16 10.36
C ALA A 228 17.20 -2.80 9.76
N GLU A 229 17.04 -3.95 9.12
CA GLU A 229 18.09 -4.52 8.27
C GLU A 229 17.80 -4.14 6.83
N VAL A 230 18.72 -3.38 6.24
CA VAL A 230 18.54 -2.80 4.91
C VAL A 230 19.65 -3.31 4.00
N GLU A 231 19.27 -3.62 2.77
CA GLU A 231 20.15 -4.01 1.67
C GLU A 231 19.89 -3.09 0.48
N TRP A 232 20.94 -2.68 -0.24
CA TRP A 232 20.80 -1.63 -1.24
C TRP A 232 21.79 -1.79 -2.41
N THR A 233 21.45 -1.16 -3.53
CA THR A 233 22.31 -1.06 -4.72
C THR A 233 23.19 0.19 -4.67
N PHE A 234 22.60 1.36 -4.54
CA PHE A 234 23.32 2.64 -4.44
C PHE A 234 23.55 3.05 -2.99
N PRO A 235 24.64 3.78 -2.67
CA PRO A 235 24.87 4.33 -1.34
C PRO A 235 23.62 4.94 -0.71
N ILE A 236 23.32 4.56 0.52
CA ILE A 236 22.27 5.20 1.31
C ILE A 236 22.70 6.65 1.60
N SER A 237 21.79 7.57 1.34
CA SER A 237 21.94 9.00 1.65
C SER A 237 21.47 9.28 3.08
N PHE A 238 20.29 8.78 3.44
CA PHE A 238 19.76 8.88 4.79
C PHE A 238 18.67 7.83 5.04
N TYR A 239 18.41 7.59 6.32
CA TYR A 239 17.19 6.93 6.77
C TYR A 239 16.44 7.83 7.76
N GLU A 240 15.14 7.63 7.87
CA GLU A 240 14.29 8.45 8.71
C GLU A 240 13.22 7.64 9.44
N LEU A 241 12.94 8.09 10.66
CA LEU A 241 11.75 7.72 11.42
C LEU A 241 10.75 8.86 11.33
N ILE A 242 9.53 8.53 10.92
CA ILE A 242 8.41 9.46 10.81
C ILE A 242 7.34 9.02 11.80
N TRP A 243 6.74 9.96 12.52
CA TRP A 243 5.65 9.67 13.46
C TRP A 243 4.64 10.81 13.51
N GLY A 244 3.46 10.54 14.03
CA GLY A 244 2.45 11.57 14.24
C GLY A 244 1.65 11.37 15.52
N ASP A 245 1.20 12.48 16.09
CA ASP A 245 0.42 12.55 17.33
C ASP A 245 -1.11 12.59 17.08
N GLY A 246 -1.54 12.53 15.81
CA GLY A 246 -2.93 12.72 15.40
C GLY A 246 -3.25 14.14 14.90
N ALA A 247 -2.27 15.04 14.89
CA ALA A 247 -2.42 16.40 14.38
C ALA A 247 -1.18 16.85 13.57
N THR A 248 0.01 16.57 14.10
CA THR A 248 1.29 16.97 13.54
C THR A 248 2.12 15.74 13.18
N THR A 249 2.81 15.82 12.03
CA THR A 249 3.81 14.84 11.63
C THR A 249 5.20 15.34 12.00
N HIS A 250 5.98 14.49 12.63
CA HIS A 250 7.36 14.73 13.00
C HIS A 250 8.28 13.73 12.28
N ARG A 251 9.55 14.08 12.16
CA ARG A 251 10.55 13.19 11.56
C ARG A 251 11.93 13.39 12.16
N LYS A 252 12.67 12.29 12.26
CA LYS A 252 14.09 12.27 12.59
C LYS A 252 14.84 11.70 11.40
N ILE A 253 15.73 12.50 10.82
CA ILE A 253 16.58 12.11 9.70
C ILE A 253 17.98 11.80 10.24
N VAL A 254 18.54 10.67 9.82
CA VAL A 254 19.93 10.29 10.07
C VAL A 254 20.65 10.16 8.73
N GLN A 255 21.57 11.08 8.47
CA GLN A 255 22.41 11.06 7.27
C GLN A 255 23.43 9.92 7.35
N THR A 256 23.69 9.28 6.23
CA THR A 256 24.71 8.24 6.11
C THR A 256 25.69 8.64 5.01
N ILE A 257 26.94 8.90 5.37
CA ILE A 257 27.98 9.28 4.39
C ILE A 257 28.98 8.17 4.11
N GLU A 258 28.88 7.05 4.82
CA GLU A 258 29.87 5.95 4.79
C GLU A 258 29.35 4.66 4.14
N THR A 259 28.11 4.66 3.64
CA THR A 259 27.58 3.45 2.99
C THR A 259 28.13 3.35 1.57
N GLY A 260 28.84 2.25 1.27
CA GLY A 260 29.27 1.93 -0.10
C GLY A 260 28.11 1.45 -0.97
N GLN A 261 28.38 1.15 -2.24
CA GLN A 261 27.43 0.46 -3.13
C GLN A 261 27.26 -1.03 -2.76
N PHE A 262 26.15 -1.64 -3.18
CA PHE A 262 25.85 -3.08 -2.99
C PHE A 262 26.02 -3.56 -1.54
N GLY A 263 25.51 -2.75 -0.60
CA GLY A 263 25.72 -2.96 0.83
C GLY A 263 24.53 -3.60 1.52
N ARG A 264 24.80 -4.12 2.73
CA ARG A 264 23.78 -4.56 3.68
C ARG A 264 24.22 -4.19 5.08
N GLN A 265 23.34 -3.57 5.85
CA GLN A 265 23.64 -3.14 7.21
C GLN A 265 22.37 -3.14 8.07
N ARG A 266 22.56 -3.38 9.37
CA ARG A 266 21.53 -3.16 10.38
C ARG A 266 21.64 -1.74 10.93
N PHE A 267 20.57 -0.98 10.80
CA PHE A 267 20.39 0.33 11.43
C PHE A 267 19.61 0.17 12.73
N GLN A 268 20.01 0.93 13.74
CA GLN A 268 19.34 0.98 15.03
C GLN A 268 19.23 2.43 15.48
N MET A 269 18.06 2.81 16.01
CA MET A 269 17.88 4.11 16.63
C MET A 269 16.99 3.99 17.87
N LYS A 270 17.25 4.83 18.85
CA LYS A 270 16.36 5.10 19.98
C LYS A 270 15.90 6.53 19.89
N GLU A 271 14.59 6.76 19.99
CA GLU A 271 14.01 8.09 19.84
C GLU A 271 12.81 8.25 20.76
N LYS A 272 12.63 9.45 21.31
CA LYS A 272 11.47 9.79 22.15
C LYS A 272 10.35 10.31 21.26
N LEU A 273 9.19 9.66 21.31
CA LEU A 273 8.02 9.97 20.50
C LEU A 273 6.83 10.37 21.39
N PRO A 274 6.92 11.48 22.15
CA PRO A 274 5.89 11.85 23.11
C PRO A 274 4.53 12.04 22.43
N GLY A 275 3.51 11.35 22.94
CA GLY A 275 2.14 11.42 22.41
C GLY A 275 1.95 10.80 21.01
N ALA A 276 2.95 10.10 20.47
CA ALA A 276 2.84 9.49 19.16
C ALA A 276 1.78 8.39 19.11
N ARG A 277 0.97 8.40 18.04
CA ARG A 277 -0.10 7.43 17.77
C ARG A 277 0.25 6.45 16.66
N TRP A 278 1.25 6.80 15.85
CA TRP A 278 1.77 5.95 14.79
C TRP A 278 3.21 6.34 14.47
N ALA A 279 3.98 5.40 13.93
CA ALA A 279 5.32 5.64 13.41
C ALA A 279 5.67 4.71 12.24
N ARG A 280 6.50 5.17 11.31
CA ARG A 280 7.00 4.38 10.17
C ARG A 280 8.46 4.71 9.87
N PHE A 281 9.13 3.79 9.19
CA PHE A 281 10.52 3.93 8.78
C PHE A 281 10.62 4.08 7.26
N ALA A 282 11.56 4.90 6.81
CA ALA A 282 11.92 5.01 5.39
C ALA A 282 13.44 5.17 5.23
N VAL A 283 13.96 4.74 4.09
CA VAL A 283 15.37 4.81 3.73
C VAL A 283 15.50 5.24 2.27
N TRP A 284 16.50 6.08 2.00
CA TRP A 284 16.67 6.77 0.73
C TRP A 284 18.13 6.74 0.30
N ASP A 285 18.39 6.42 -0.98
CA ASP A 285 19.72 6.41 -1.55
C ASP A 285 20.10 7.76 -2.20
N VAL A 286 21.33 7.85 -2.69
CA VAL A 286 21.87 9.04 -3.37
C VAL A 286 21.16 9.41 -4.67
N ALA A 287 20.35 8.52 -5.24
CA ALA A 287 19.51 8.75 -6.42
C ALA A 287 18.04 9.01 -6.05
N ALA A 288 17.74 9.20 -4.77
CA ALA A 288 16.40 9.38 -4.20
C ALA A 288 15.47 8.16 -4.36
N ASN A 289 15.99 7.00 -4.74
CA ASN A 289 15.25 5.74 -4.65
C ASN A 289 14.99 5.44 -3.18
N GLY A 290 13.87 4.79 -2.91
CA GLY A 290 13.39 4.66 -1.54
C GLY A 290 12.70 3.36 -1.25
N ALA A 291 12.78 2.96 0.01
CA ALA A 291 11.94 1.93 0.60
C ALA A 291 11.31 2.43 1.90
N PHE A 292 10.06 2.08 2.16
CA PHE A 292 9.35 2.49 3.38
C PHE A 292 8.40 1.42 3.90
N THR A 293 8.28 1.35 5.23
CA THR A 293 7.35 0.47 5.94
C THR A 293 5.96 1.09 6.05
N GLN A 294 4.95 0.26 6.27
CA GLN A 294 3.63 0.77 6.69
C GLN A 294 3.67 1.22 8.16
N PRO A 295 2.85 2.20 8.56
CA PRO A 295 2.79 2.68 9.93
C PRO A 295 2.45 1.61 10.96
N VAL A 296 3.25 1.54 12.01
CA VAL A 296 2.96 0.85 13.27
C VAL A 296 2.12 1.78 14.14
N ARG A 297 1.02 1.28 14.70
CA ARG A 297 0.19 2.04 15.66
C ARG A 297 0.83 2.01 17.05
N LEU A 298 0.74 3.13 17.76
CA LEU A 298 1.32 3.34 19.08
C LEU A 298 0.24 3.70 20.11
N GLY A 299 0.39 3.23 21.35
CA GLY A 299 -0.43 3.67 22.48
C GLY A 299 -1.73 2.89 22.74
N TRP A 300 -1.73 1.58 22.51
CA TRP A 300 -2.86 0.68 22.80
C TRP A 300 -2.59 -0.29 23.95
#